data_AF-A0A1V8YUS2-F1
#
_entry.id   AF-A0A1V8YUS2-F1
#
_cell.length_a   1.000
_cell.length_b   1.000
_cell.length_c   1.000
_cell.angle_alpha   90.00
_cell.angle_beta   90.00
_cell.angle_gamma   90.00
#
_symmetry.space_group_name_H-M   'P 1'
#
loop_
_entity.id
_entity.type
_entity.pdbx_description
1 polymer ?
#
loop_
_entity_poly.entity_id
_entity_poly.type
_entity_poly.pdbx_seq_one_letter_code
_entity_poly.pdbx_strand_id
1 'polypeptide(L)'
;MREYVKRIYFIEETQNIEGSYIEVKTLFVNEDKEKALSAFKKMSQKQLPSFGLILSEYKIKAEESYFYQLLKRWSQLPADFYRTMTILNYQTLAETKM
;
A
#
# COMPACT_ATOMS: atom_id res chain seq x y z
N MET A 1 7.34 13.25 20.98
CA MET A 1 6.96 13.54 19.58
C MET A 1 5.44 13.47 19.44
N ARG A 2 4.83 14.25 18.53
CA ARG A 2 3.38 14.18 18.28
C ARG A 2 3.11 13.12 17.21
N GLU A 3 2.18 12.22 17.51
CA GLU A 3 1.68 11.24 16.55
C GLU A 3 0.47 11.83 15.79
N TYR A 4 0.34 11.46 14.53
CA TYR A 4 -0.73 11.87 13.63
C TYR A 4 -1.40 10.64 13.05
N VAL A 5 -2.67 10.80 12.69
CA VAL A 5 -3.43 9.78 11.98
C VAL A 5 -3.59 10.22 10.53
N LYS A 6 -3.09 9.41 9.59
CA LYS A 6 -3.26 9.66 8.15
C LYS A 6 -3.85 8.45 7.45
N ARG A 7 -4.56 8.71 6.36
CA ARG A 7 -4.93 7.70 5.37
C ARG A 7 -3.85 7.64 4.32
N ILE A 8 -3.33 6.44 4.07
CA ILE A 8 -2.31 6.19 3.06
C ILE A 8 -2.85 5.09 2.15
N TYR A 9 -2.69 5.31 0.85
CA TYR A 9 -3.19 4.46 -0.21
C TYR A 9 -2.04 3.68 -0.81
N PHE A 10 -2.19 2.35 -0.82
CA PHE A 10 -1.19 1.43 -1.34
C PHE A 10 -1.77 0.72 -2.57
N ILE A 11 -1.00 0.64 -3.64
CA ILE A 11 -1.28 -0.28 -4.75
C ILE A 11 -0.32 -1.45 -4.58
N GLU A 12 -0.87 -2.65 -4.50
CA GLU A 12 -0.14 -3.87 -4.17
C GLU A 12 -0.45 -4.94 -5.23
N GLU A 13 0.56 -5.69 -5.62
CA GLU A 13 0.46 -6.80 -6.55
C GLU A 13 0.69 -8.10 -5.81
N THR A 14 -0.29 -9.01 -5.83
CA THR A 14 -0.16 -10.34 -5.25
C THR A 14 0.79 -11.18 -6.11
N GLN A 15 1.94 -11.54 -5.56
CA GLN A 15 2.97 -12.34 -6.24
C GLN A 15 2.74 -13.83 -6.07
N ASN A 16 2.40 -14.25 -4.85
CA ASN A 16 2.28 -15.67 -4.51
C ASN A 16 1.27 -15.86 -3.37
N ILE A 17 0.63 -17.03 -3.35
CA ILE A 17 -0.28 -17.46 -2.29
C ILE A 17 0.12 -18.87 -1.89
N GLU A 18 0.65 -19.02 -0.67
CA GLU A 18 1.08 -20.30 -0.10
C GLU A 18 0.29 -20.59 1.17
N GLY A 19 -0.77 -21.39 1.04
CA GLY A 19 -1.66 -21.70 2.16
C GLY A 19 -2.32 -20.44 2.73
N SER A 20 -1.94 -20.04 3.95
CA SER A 20 -2.40 -18.81 4.61
C SER A 20 -1.47 -17.61 4.43
N TYR A 21 -0.36 -17.77 3.71
CA TYR A 21 0.60 -16.71 3.42
C TYR A 21 0.32 -16.08 2.06
N ILE A 22 0.27 -14.74 2.02
CA ILE A 22 0.14 -13.96 0.79
C ILE A 22 1.39 -13.10 0.68
N GLU A 23 2.15 -13.30 -0.41
CA GLU A 23 3.25 -12.42 -0.75
C GLU A 23 2.73 -11.29 -1.64
N VAL A 24 2.83 -10.06 -1.14
CA VAL A 24 2.45 -8.86 -1.87
C VAL A 24 3.66 -8.00 -2.17
N LYS A 25 3.68 -7.43 -3.36
CA LYS A 25 4.64 -6.41 -3.76
C LYS A 25 3.91 -5.08 -3.82
N THR A 26 4.21 -4.16 -2.92
CA THR A 26 3.75 -2.78 -3.07
C THR A 26 4.37 -2.18 -4.34
N LEU A 27 3.56 -1.48 -5.13
CA LEU A 27 3.93 -0.83 -6.39
C LEU A 27 3.82 0.69 -6.33
N PHE A 28 2.97 1.20 -5.43
CA PHE A 28 2.74 2.63 -5.29
C PHE A 28 2.20 2.95 -3.89
N VAL A 29 2.62 4.09 -3.34
CA VAL A 29 2.14 4.61 -2.06
C VAL A 29 1.87 6.11 -2.20
N ASN A 30 0.72 6.58 -1.71
CA ASN A 30 0.41 8.00 -1.69
C ASN A 30 -0.58 8.38 -0.58
N GLU A 31 -0.58 9.62 -0.13
CA GLU A 31 -1.59 10.14 0.79
C GLU A 31 -2.81 10.74 0.06
N ASP A 32 -2.68 11.02 -1.24
CA ASP A 32 -3.76 11.53 -2.09
C ASP A 32 -4.53 10.37 -2.74
N LYS A 33 -5.81 10.27 -2.38
CA LYS A 33 -6.72 9.22 -2.86
C LYS A 33 -6.92 9.25 -4.37
N GLU A 34 -7.10 10.44 -4.95
CA GLU A 34 -7.39 10.59 -6.38
C GLU A 34 -6.16 10.22 -7.21
N LYS A 35 -4.96 10.58 -6.74
CA LYS A 35 -3.71 10.13 -7.36
C LYS A 35 -3.57 8.61 -7.31
N ALA A 36 -3.88 7.98 -6.18
CA ALA A 36 -3.84 6.53 -6.05
C ALA A 36 -4.86 5.82 -6.96
N LEU A 37 -6.10 6.32 -7.03
CA LEU A 37 -7.12 5.80 -7.95
C LEU A 37 -6.71 5.93 -9.42
N SER A 38 -6.16 7.09 -9.79
CA SER A 38 -5.66 7.33 -11.16
C SER A 38 -4.50 6.40 -11.51
N ALA A 39 -3.56 6.21 -10.58
CA ALA A 39 -2.44 5.28 -10.76
C ALA A 39 -2.92 3.84 -10.90
N PHE A 40 -3.85 3.40 -10.03
CA PHE A 40 -4.44 2.06 -10.07
C PHE A 40 -5.10 1.79 -11.42
N LYS A 41 -5.95 2.71 -11.90
CA LYS A 41 -6.63 2.57 -13.20
C LYS A 41 -5.66 2.46 -14.38
N LYS A 42 -4.52 3.16 -14.32
CA LYS A 42 -3.47 3.06 -15.35
C LYS A 42 -2.71 1.73 -15.28
N MET A 43 -2.48 1.21 -14.07
CA MET A 43 -1.78 -0.06 -13.85
C MET A 43 -2.67 -1.25 -14.22
N SER A 44 -3.95 -1.23 -13.85
CA SER A 44 -4.91 -2.30 -14.13
C SER A 44 -5.17 -2.55 -15.61
N GLN A 45 -4.92 -1.54 -16.46
CA GLN A 45 -5.05 -1.66 -17.91
C GLN A 45 -3.86 -2.39 -18.55
N LYS A 46 -2.72 -2.47 -17.86
CA LYS A 46 -1.56 -3.23 -18.33
C LYS A 46 -1.73 -4.67 -17.85
N GLN A 47 -2.00 -5.60 -18.78
CA GLN A 47 -2.03 -7.03 -18.46
C GLN A 47 -0.67 -7.45 -17.87
N LEU A 48 -0.67 -7.77 -16.58
CA LEU A 48 0.47 -8.31 -15.85
C LEU A 48 0.17 -9.80 -15.57
N PRO A 49 1.18 -10.68 -15.60
CA PRO A 49 1.03 -12.10 -15.27
C PRO A 49 0.90 -12.33 -13.74
N SER A 50 0.29 -11.40 -13.01
CA SER A 50 0.14 -11.43 -11.55
C SER A 50 -1.23 -11.96 -11.14
N PHE A 51 -1.33 -12.53 -9.94
CA PHE A 51 -2.61 -13.00 -9.38
C PHE A 51 -3.65 -11.88 -9.17
N GLY A 52 -3.21 -10.61 -9.08
CA GLY A 52 -4.10 -9.45 -9.04
C GLY A 52 -3.42 -8.20 -8.49
N LEU A 53 -3.97 -7.03 -8.86
CA LEU A 53 -3.65 -5.73 -8.29
C LEU A 53 -4.73 -5.32 -7.30
N ILE A 54 -4.32 -4.82 -6.14
CA ILE A 54 -5.19 -4.35 -5.07
C ILE A 54 -4.86 -2.89 -4.79
N LEU A 55 -5.89 -2.04 -4.65
CA LEU A 55 -5.78 -0.71 -4.06
C LEU A 55 -6.36 -0.75 -2.65
N SER A 56 -5.51 -0.44 -1.67
CA SER A 56 -5.81 -0.51 -0.25
C SER A 56 -5.74 0.88 0.40
N GLU A 57 -6.68 1.20 1.29
CA GLU A 57 -6.61 2.33 2.21
C GLU A 57 -6.18 1.83 3.60
N TYR A 58 -5.09 2.37 4.10
CA TYR A 58 -4.62 2.17 5.46
C TYR A 58 -4.79 3.45 6.27
N LYS A 59 -5.47 3.36 7.41
CA LYS A 59 -5.50 4.43 8.41
C LYS A 59 -4.40 4.15 9.43
N ILE A 60 -3.32 4.91 9.39
CA ILE A 60 -2.11 4.67 10.18
C ILE A 60 -1.95 5.77 11.21
N LYS A 61 -1.59 5.40 12.43
CA LYS A 61 -1.14 6.32 13.48
C LYS A 61 0.38 6.23 13.61
N ALA A 62 1.08 7.34 13.41
CA ALA A 62 2.55 7.38 13.51
C ALA A 62 3.05 8.82 13.66
N GLU A 63 4.36 9.00 13.89
CA GLU A 63 5.00 10.32 13.86
C GLU A 63 5.04 10.91 12.45
N GLU A 64 5.18 12.24 12.34
CA GLU A 64 5.29 12.93 11.04
C GLU A 64 6.51 12.46 10.23
N SER A 65 7.65 12.26 10.92
CA SER A 65 8.89 11.71 10.34
C SER A 65 8.66 10.34 9.69
N TYR A 66 7.76 9.54 10.27
CA TYR A 66 7.36 8.24 9.75
C TYR A 66 6.64 8.38 8.41
N PHE A 67 5.62 9.24 8.34
CA PHE A 67 4.89 9.47 7.09
C PHE A 67 5.79 10.02 5.99
N TYR A 68 6.71 10.93 6.33
CA TYR A 68 7.69 11.44 5.38
C TYR A 68 8.57 10.33 4.80
N GLN A 69 9.10 9.45 5.65
CA GLN A 69 9.93 8.33 5.20
C GLN A 69 9.12 7.33 4.37
N LEU A 70 7.90 7.01 4.82
CA LEU A 70 6.99 6.12 4.11
C LEU A 70 6.74 6.64 2.68
N LEU A 71 6.21 7.86 2.54
CA LEU A 71 5.85 8.41 1.23
C LEU A 71 7.07 8.61 0.31
N LYS A 72 8.22 9.02 0.86
CA LYS A 72 9.41 9.34 0.06
C LYS A 72 10.20 8.11 -0.37
N ARG A 73 10.26 7.09 0.47
CA ARG A 73 11.24 6.00 0.33
C ARG A 73 10.63 4.61 0.31
N TRP A 74 9.30 4.46 0.21
CA TRP A 74 8.63 3.15 0.32
C TRP A 74 9.32 2.00 -0.44
N SER A 75 9.79 2.22 -1.68
CA SER A 75 10.45 1.20 -2.50
C SER A 75 11.84 0.78 -1.99
N GLN A 76 12.39 1.49 -1.01
CA GLN A 76 13.71 1.31 -0.41
C GLN A 76 13.62 1.00 1.09
N LEU A 77 12.40 0.88 1.64
CA LEU A 77 12.22 0.65 3.07
C LEU A 77 12.57 -0.81 3.40
N PRO A 78 13.39 -1.06 4.43
CA PRO A 78 13.66 -2.41 4.89
C PRO A 78 12.37 -3.07 5.38
N ALA A 79 12.27 -4.39 5.29
CA ALA A 79 11.09 -5.15 5.73
C ALA A 79 10.68 -4.83 7.19
N ASP A 80 11.66 -4.52 8.04
CA ASP A 80 11.42 -4.16 9.44
C ASP A 80 10.77 -2.78 9.62
N PHE A 81 10.83 -1.90 8.61
CA PHE A 81 10.20 -0.57 8.65
C PHE A 81 8.68 -0.66 8.82
N TYR A 82 8.05 -1.71 8.27
CA TYR A 82 6.62 -1.94 8.37
C TYR A 82 6.20 -2.44 9.76
N ARG A 83 7.13 -3.00 10.56
CA ARG A 83 6.84 -3.56 11.89
C ARG A 83 6.42 -2.51 12.93
N THR A 84 6.63 -1.23 12.64
CA THR A 84 6.26 -0.11 13.51
C THR A 84 4.95 0.57 13.09
N MET A 85 4.28 0.10 12.03
CA MET A 85 3.01 0.66 11.58
C MET A 85 1.89 0.32 12.56
N THR A 86 1.39 1.32 13.29
CA THR A 86 0.13 1.19 14.01
C THR A 86 -1.03 1.41 13.04
N ILE A 87 -1.50 0.32 12.43
CA ILE A 87 -2.67 0.33 11.54
C ILE A 87 -3.94 0.33 12.39
N LEU A 88 -4.70 1.42 12.32
CA LEU A 88 -5.99 1.55 12.99
C LEU A 88 -7.13 0.93 12.18
N ASN A 89 -7.01 0.96 10.85
CA ASN A 89 -7.99 0.37 9.95
C ASN A 89 -7.36 0.03 8.60
N TYR A 90 -7.91 -0.98 7.95
CA TYR A 90 -7.58 -1.42 6.59
C TYR A 90 -8.86 -1.61 5.78
N GLN A 91 -8.85 -1.15 4.53
CA GLN A 91 -9.95 -1.37 3.61
C GLN A 91 -9.41 -1.54 2.18
N THR A 92 -9.84 -2.61 1.49
CA THR A 92 -9.67 -2.73 0.04
C THR A 92 -10.66 -1.82 -0.67
N LEU A 93 -10.17 -0.93 -1.53
CA LEU A 93 -10.96 0.01 -2.31
C LEU A 93 -11.24 -0.47 -3.73
N ALA A 94 -10.29 -1.20 -4.33
CA ALA A 94 -10.44 -1.79 -5.64
C ALA A 94 -9.52 -3.01 -5.77
N GLU A 95 -9.90 -3.95 -6.63
CA GLU A 95 -9.14 -5.16 -6.92
C GLU A 95 -9.35 -5.52 -8.39
N THR A 96 -8.28 -5.92 -9.08
CA THR A 96 -8.39 -6.64 -10.34
C THR A 96 -8.25 -8.12 -10.04
N LYS A 97 -9.27 -8.91 -10.40
CA LYS A 97 -9.19 -10.37 -10.32
C LYS A 97 -8.72 -10.91 -11.67
N MET A 98 -7.82 -11.89 -11.66
CA MET A 98 -7.64 -12.80 -12.80
C MET A 98 -8.85 -13.71 -12.92
#